data_AF-F7K1C0-F1
#
_entry.id   AF-F7K1C0-F1
#
_cell.length_a   1.000
_cell.length_b   1.000
_cell.length_c   1.000
_cell.angle_alpha   90.00
_cell.angle_beta   90.00
_cell.angle_gamma   90.00
#
_symmetry.space_group_name_H-M   'P 1'
#
loop_
_entity.id
_entity.type
_entity.pdbx_description
1 polymer ?
#
loop_
_entity_poly.entity_id
_entity_poly.type
_entity_poly.pdbx_seq_one_letter_code
_entity_poly.pdbx_strand_id
1 'polypeptide(L)'
;ECATDIMFRKPEYLAPIYDEIIHTAIYTVKPDNIATFLGQRITYNCTKEIGTNYNQRILGTRIKHHMGDVSIKMYDKFGCVLRIESTCNDISTFRVEREVQHRDGTSDIRKAPLKKSIYSLYQLFTILKSANYRYLEFISSFDDHSSGRKKLDEVSHSRREKERTYRGFNFFDSRDLSVLEAISKGEYMTFGIQGKQIRQHLPKITPSAMTRIFKRLKVHGLIEKIPGSYKYLITALGKEIIAAGLSIKNLILVPALRLDFPDAEILPFCVENHL
;
A
#
# COMPACT_ATOMS: atom_id res chain seq x y z
N GLU A 1 -0.82 31.18 0.99
CA GLU A 1 -0.60 29.73 1.21
C GLU A 1 -1.40 29.27 2.42
N CYS A 2 -1.65 27.97 2.55
CA CYS A 2 -2.29 27.37 3.71
C CYS A 2 -1.71 25.97 3.94
N ALA A 3 -1.22 25.70 5.16
CA ALA A 3 -0.65 24.41 5.53
C ALA A 3 -1.56 23.67 6.53
N THR A 4 -1.61 22.35 6.38
CA THR A 4 -2.25 21.41 7.29
C THR A 4 -1.19 20.40 7.73
N ASP A 5 -0.95 20.33 9.03
CA ASP A 5 0.10 19.51 9.63
C ASP A 5 -0.51 18.32 10.38
N ILE A 6 0.03 17.14 10.14
CA ILE A 6 -0.26 15.94 10.91
C ILE A 6 1.01 15.53 11.63
N MET A 7 0.97 15.61 12.96
CA MET A 7 2.13 15.34 13.82
C MET A 7 2.14 13.89 14.27
N PHE A 8 3.26 13.22 14.08
CA PHE A 8 3.50 11.87 14.57
C PHE A 8 4.29 11.94 15.88
N ARG A 9 3.89 11.14 16.88
CA ARG A 9 4.58 11.10 18.18
C ARG A 9 6.03 10.65 18.07
N LYS A 10 6.35 9.90 17.03
CA LYS A 10 7.62 9.22 16.80
C LYS A 10 7.98 9.30 15.31
N PRO A 11 9.22 9.69 14.95
CA PRO A 11 9.64 9.76 13.56
C PRO A 11 9.46 8.44 12.80
N GLU A 12 9.64 7.31 13.48
CA GLU A 12 9.59 5.97 12.87
C GLU A 12 8.18 5.59 12.37
N TYR A 13 7.15 6.35 12.73
CA TYR A 13 5.79 6.10 12.28
C TYR A 13 5.49 6.73 10.92
N LEU A 14 6.10 7.88 10.62
CA LEU A 14 5.81 8.59 9.38
C LEU A 14 6.53 7.96 8.19
N ALA A 15 7.83 7.65 8.33
CA ALA A 15 8.66 7.15 7.22
C ALA A 15 8.01 6.01 6.39
N PRO A 16 7.58 4.87 6.98
CA PRO A 16 7.02 3.77 6.20
C PRO A 16 5.68 4.12 5.55
N ILE A 17 4.86 4.94 6.21
CA ILE A 17 3.54 5.37 5.71
C ILE A 17 3.73 6.37 4.56
N TYR A 18 4.67 7.30 4.72
CA TYR A 18 4.89 8.39 3.79
C TYR A 18 5.37 7.90 2.43
N ASP A 19 6.33 6.98 2.39
CA ASP A 19 6.81 6.39 1.14
C ASP A 19 5.68 5.67 0.39
N GLU A 20 4.84 4.93 1.12
CA GLU A 20 3.70 4.21 0.55
C GLU A 20 2.65 5.17 -0.01
N ILE A 21 2.29 6.22 0.73
CA ILE A 21 1.39 7.28 0.25
C ILE A 21 1.93 7.92 -1.02
N ILE A 22 3.22 8.24 -1.07
CA ILE A 22 3.87 8.86 -2.23
C ILE A 22 3.78 7.93 -3.45
N HIS A 23 4.18 6.68 -3.30
CA HIS A 23 4.14 5.71 -4.40
C HIS A 23 2.71 5.54 -4.92
N THR A 24 1.74 5.34 -4.03
CA THR A 24 0.34 5.20 -4.42
C THR A 24 -0.20 6.48 -5.07
N ALA A 25 0.12 7.65 -4.54
CA ALA A 25 -0.31 8.94 -5.10
C ALA A 25 0.24 9.18 -6.52
N ILE A 26 1.48 8.80 -6.80
CA ILE A 26 2.08 8.93 -8.13
C ILE A 26 1.28 8.15 -9.19
N TYR A 27 0.83 6.94 -8.86
CA TYR A 27 0.09 6.09 -9.80
C TYR A 27 -1.41 6.44 -9.88
N THR A 28 -2.02 6.78 -8.76
CA THR A 28 -3.48 6.95 -8.64
C THR A 28 -3.98 8.34 -8.99
N VAL A 29 -3.22 9.40 -8.69
CA VAL A 29 -3.68 10.78 -8.90
C VAL A 29 -3.72 11.11 -10.39
N LYS A 30 -4.92 11.37 -10.91
CA LYS A 30 -5.17 11.82 -12.28
C LYS A 30 -5.51 13.32 -12.31
N PRO A 31 -5.47 13.97 -13.48
CA PRO A 31 -5.84 15.38 -13.63
C PRO A 31 -7.20 15.74 -13.00
N ASP A 32 -8.21 14.87 -13.13
CA ASP A 32 -9.53 15.09 -12.52
C ASP A 32 -9.49 15.15 -10.99
N ASN A 33 -8.65 14.30 -10.38
CA ASN A 33 -8.41 14.34 -8.94
C ASN A 33 -7.74 15.66 -8.55
N ILE A 34 -6.72 16.10 -9.29
CA ILE A 34 -6.01 17.36 -9.04
C ILE A 34 -6.99 18.55 -9.10
N ALA A 35 -7.84 18.61 -10.12
CA ALA A 35 -8.86 19.64 -10.23
C ALA A 35 -9.82 19.61 -9.03
N THR A 36 -10.27 18.41 -8.63
CA THR A 36 -11.13 18.21 -7.45
C THR A 36 -10.45 18.69 -6.18
N PHE A 37 -9.19 18.32 -5.93
CA PHE A 37 -8.43 18.77 -4.76
C PHE A 37 -8.35 20.30 -4.74
N LEU A 38 -8.04 20.92 -5.87
CA LEU A 38 -7.85 22.36 -5.97
C LEU A 38 -9.16 23.16 -6.08
N GLY A 39 -10.33 22.49 -6.03
CA GLY A 39 -11.63 23.15 -6.15
C GLY A 39 -11.86 23.78 -7.52
N GLN A 40 -11.21 23.24 -8.56
CA GLN A 40 -11.34 23.65 -9.94
C GLN A 40 -12.11 22.59 -10.75
N ARG A 41 -12.56 22.98 -11.94
CA ARG A 41 -13.21 22.08 -12.90
C ARG A 41 -12.40 22.05 -14.18
N ILE A 42 -12.18 20.85 -14.71
CA ILE A 42 -11.69 20.68 -16.08
C ILE A 42 -12.90 20.83 -17.00
N THR A 43 -12.87 21.83 -17.87
CA THR A 43 -13.87 22.06 -18.91
C THR A 43 -13.26 21.81 -20.27
N TYR A 44 -14.07 21.68 -21.33
CA TYR A 44 -13.57 21.45 -22.69
C TYR A 44 -12.58 22.52 -23.19
N ASN A 45 -12.67 23.74 -22.64
CA ASN A 45 -11.77 24.86 -22.92
C ASN A 45 -10.68 25.05 -21.85
N CYS A 46 -10.36 24.03 -21.05
CA CYS A 46 -9.31 24.15 -20.04
C CYS A 46 -7.94 24.28 -20.72
N THR A 47 -7.35 25.48 -20.68
CA THR A 47 -6.00 25.76 -21.19
C THR A 47 -4.92 25.68 -20.11
N LYS A 48 -5.31 25.37 -18.87
CA LYS A 48 -4.38 25.32 -17.73
C LYS A 48 -3.56 24.05 -17.80
N GLU A 49 -2.25 24.19 -17.63
CA GLU A 49 -1.37 23.05 -17.42
C GLU A 49 -1.71 22.36 -16.10
N ILE A 50 -1.91 21.04 -16.16
CA ILE A 50 -2.16 20.18 -15.00
C ILE A 50 -1.05 19.16 -14.93
N GLY A 51 -0.43 19.04 -13.77
CA GLY A 51 0.73 18.16 -13.63
C GLY A 51 1.02 17.74 -12.20
N THR A 52 1.81 16.68 -12.10
CA THR A 52 2.37 16.16 -10.84
C THR A 52 3.88 16.16 -10.95
N ASN A 53 4.54 16.78 -9.99
CA ASN A 53 5.99 16.78 -9.85
C ASN A 53 6.38 16.00 -8.59
N TYR A 54 7.13 14.92 -8.78
CA TYR A 54 7.77 14.18 -7.70
C TYR A 54 9.25 14.49 -7.66
N ASN A 55 9.74 14.98 -6.52
CA ASN A 55 11.15 15.31 -6.32
C ASN A 55 11.71 14.51 -5.15
N GLN A 56 12.73 13.70 -5.40
CA GLN A 56 13.53 13.06 -4.37
C GLN A 56 14.82 13.87 -4.16
N ARG A 57 15.05 14.34 -2.92
CA ARG A 57 16.23 15.11 -2.53
C ARG A 57 16.84 14.50 -1.27
N ILE A 58 18.11 14.83 -1.00
CA ILE A 58 18.80 14.41 0.25
C ILE A 58 18.00 14.80 1.50
N LEU A 59 17.32 15.96 1.44
CA LEU A 59 16.53 16.51 2.54
C LEU A 59 15.11 15.95 2.65
N GLY A 60 14.71 15.02 1.77
CA GLY A 60 13.38 14.41 1.75
C GLY A 60 12.75 14.39 0.36
N THR A 61 11.67 13.63 0.24
CA THR A 61 10.84 13.57 -0.97
C THR A 61 9.70 14.59 -0.86
N ARG A 62 9.21 15.07 -2.01
CA ARG A 62 8.03 15.94 -2.09
C ARG A 62 7.23 15.59 -3.33
N ILE A 63 5.93 15.39 -3.15
CA ILE A 63 4.97 15.37 -4.26
C ILE A 63 4.27 16.73 -4.36
N LYS A 64 4.12 17.26 -5.57
CA LYS A 64 3.42 18.52 -5.84
C LYS A 64 2.47 18.31 -7.01
N HIS A 65 1.20 18.58 -6.81
CA HIS A 65 0.18 18.64 -7.85
C HIS A 65 -0.14 20.10 -8.17
N HIS A 66 -0.32 20.46 -9.44
CA HIS A 66 -0.67 21.81 -9.84
C HIS A 66 -1.69 21.84 -10.97
N MET A 67 -2.45 22.95 -11.03
CA MET A 67 -3.36 23.31 -12.10
C MET A 67 -3.31 24.83 -12.29
N GLY A 68 -2.57 25.27 -13.31
CA GLY A 68 -2.23 26.68 -13.50
C GLY A 68 -1.56 27.28 -12.25
N ASP A 69 -2.11 28.36 -11.73
CA ASP A 69 -1.55 29.11 -10.59
C ASP A 69 -1.80 28.50 -9.21
N VAL A 70 -2.56 27.41 -9.13
CA VAL A 70 -2.88 26.75 -7.87
C VAL A 70 -2.12 25.44 -7.78
N SER A 71 -1.51 25.18 -6.63
CA SER A 71 -0.86 23.91 -6.38
C SER A 71 -1.03 23.44 -4.95
N ILE A 72 -0.95 22.13 -4.77
CA ILE A 72 -0.92 21.47 -3.48
C ILE A 72 0.31 20.57 -3.44
N LYS A 73 1.03 20.59 -2.33
CA LYS A 73 2.23 19.77 -2.11
C LYS A 73 2.13 19.04 -0.80
N MET A 74 2.68 17.83 -0.78
CA MET A 74 2.84 17.03 0.42
C MET A 74 4.29 16.65 0.59
N TYR A 75 4.77 16.76 1.83
CA TYR A 75 6.12 16.39 2.20
C TYR A 75 6.25 16.05 3.67
N ASP A 76 7.25 15.24 3.98
CA ASP A 76 7.74 15.06 5.35
C ASP A 76 8.54 16.30 5.78
N LYS A 77 8.09 16.93 6.85
CA LYS A 77 8.78 18.05 7.50
C LYS A 77 9.39 17.56 8.81
N PHE A 78 10.72 17.59 8.87
CA PHE A 78 11.53 17.21 10.04
C PHE A 78 11.45 15.73 10.47
N GLY A 79 10.96 14.82 9.62
CA GLY A 79 10.93 13.39 9.92
C GLY A 79 9.72 12.95 10.75
N CYS A 80 8.84 13.87 11.16
CA CYS A 80 7.75 13.59 12.09
C CYS A 80 6.46 14.38 11.82
N VAL A 81 6.43 15.22 10.79
CA VAL A 81 5.24 15.99 10.41
C VAL A 81 4.93 15.78 8.95
N LEU A 82 3.79 15.16 8.65
CA LEU A 82 3.25 15.14 7.30
C LEU A 82 2.58 16.49 7.04
N ARG A 83 3.20 17.31 6.19
CA ARG A 83 2.65 18.60 5.79
C ARG A 83 1.98 18.50 4.44
N ILE A 84 0.73 18.94 4.39
CA ILE A 84 0.02 19.24 3.15
C ILE A 84 -0.12 20.75 3.06
N GLU A 85 0.31 21.36 1.96
CA GLU A 85 0.28 22.79 1.78
C GLU A 85 -0.26 23.16 0.40
N SER A 86 -1.27 24.04 0.39
CA SER A 86 -1.80 24.63 -0.84
C SER A 86 -1.29 26.06 -1.02
N THR A 87 -0.88 26.38 -2.24
CA THR A 87 -0.42 27.70 -2.66
C THR A 87 -1.20 28.16 -3.88
N CYS A 88 -1.38 29.47 -4.01
CA CYS A 88 -2.05 30.08 -5.15
C CYS A 88 -1.32 31.38 -5.49
N ASN A 89 -0.81 31.49 -6.73
CA ASN A 89 -0.10 32.67 -7.21
C ASN A 89 -1.09 33.76 -7.64
N ASP A 90 -2.12 33.39 -8.40
CA ASP A 90 -3.23 34.26 -8.79
C ASP A 90 -4.56 33.77 -8.20
N ILE A 91 -5.03 34.48 -7.19
CA ILE A 91 -6.27 34.15 -6.50
C ILE A 91 -7.53 34.46 -7.31
N SER A 92 -7.41 35.24 -8.40
CA SER A 92 -8.53 35.57 -9.29
C SER A 92 -9.13 34.33 -9.96
N THR A 93 -8.37 33.23 -9.99
CA THR A 93 -8.84 31.92 -10.44
C THR A 93 -10.02 31.38 -9.63
N PHE A 94 -10.19 31.81 -8.38
CA PHE A 94 -11.29 31.39 -7.54
C PHE A 94 -12.46 32.36 -7.69
N ARG A 95 -13.67 31.83 -7.88
CA ARG A 95 -14.89 32.62 -7.96
C ARG A 95 -15.74 32.41 -6.71
N VAL A 96 -16.02 33.50 -6.01
CA VAL A 96 -16.83 33.54 -4.80
C VAL A 96 -18.03 34.45 -5.02
N GLU A 97 -19.11 34.19 -4.28
CA GLU A 97 -20.21 35.14 -4.20
C GLU A 97 -19.75 36.35 -3.40
N ARG A 98 -19.84 37.53 -4.02
CA ARG A 98 -19.52 38.81 -3.39
C ARG A 98 -20.30 39.92 -4.05
N GLU A 99 -20.43 41.03 -3.34
CA GLU A 99 -20.93 42.27 -3.90
C GLU A 99 -19.94 42.80 -4.95
N VAL A 100 -20.48 43.19 -6.11
CA VAL A 100 -19.74 43.79 -7.21
C VAL A 100 -20.31 45.17 -7.49
N GLN A 101 -19.50 46.18 -7.25
CA GLN A 101 -19.81 47.57 -7.61
C GLN A 101 -19.65 47.77 -9.12
N HIS A 102 -20.65 48.39 -9.75
CA HIS A 102 -20.68 48.73 -11.16
C HIS A 102 -20.23 50.17 -11.41
N ARG A 103 -19.91 50.50 -12.67
CA ARG A 103 -19.47 51.85 -13.04
C ARG A 103 -20.56 52.90 -12.91
N ASP A 104 -21.82 52.48 -12.93
CA ASP A 104 -23.00 53.33 -12.75
C ASP A 104 -23.37 53.56 -11.27
N GLY A 105 -22.56 53.05 -10.33
CA GLY A 105 -22.78 53.19 -8.89
C GLY A 105 -23.74 52.16 -8.29
N THR A 106 -24.31 51.26 -9.10
CA THR A 106 -25.13 50.16 -8.59
C THR A 106 -24.26 49.00 -8.08
N SER A 107 -24.83 48.15 -7.24
CA SER A 107 -24.17 46.93 -6.78
C SER A 107 -25.09 45.72 -6.79
N ASP A 108 -24.50 44.56 -7.04
CA ASP A 108 -25.21 43.29 -6.98
C ASP A 108 -24.33 42.16 -6.43
N ILE A 109 -24.97 41.14 -5.85
CA ILE A 109 -24.28 39.93 -5.39
C ILE A 109 -24.17 38.98 -6.56
N ARG A 110 -22.94 38.69 -6.99
CA ARG A 110 -22.68 37.73 -8.06
C ARG A 110 -21.43 36.90 -7.80
N LYS A 111 -21.35 35.75 -8.47
CA LYS A 111 -20.17 34.87 -8.44
C LYS A 111 -19.05 35.47 -9.29
N ALA A 112 -18.11 36.14 -8.63
CA ALA A 112 -17.04 36.91 -9.29
C ALA A 112 -15.64 36.45 -8.84
N PRO A 113 -14.58 36.73 -9.63
CA PRO A 113 -13.20 36.49 -9.23
C PRO A 113 -12.87 37.12 -7.87
N LEU A 114 -12.12 36.38 -7.06
CA LEU A 114 -11.61 36.85 -5.78
C LEU A 114 -10.61 37.99 -6.01
N LYS A 115 -10.74 39.08 -5.25
CA LYS A 115 -9.85 40.25 -5.36
C LYS A 115 -8.65 40.10 -4.44
N LYS A 116 -7.45 40.50 -4.87
CA LYS A 116 -6.27 40.55 -4.01
C LYS A 116 -6.38 41.69 -3.00
N SER A 117 -6.98 41.40 -1.84
CA SER A 117 -7.14 42.32 -0.72
C SER A 117 -7.18 41.56 0.61
N ILE A 118 -6.98 42.28 1.72
CA ILE A 118 -7.03 41.72 3.08
C ILE A 118 -8.42 41.10 3.36
N TYR A 119 -9.49 41.68 2.82
CA TYR A 119 -10.85 41.16 2.97
C TYR A 119 -11.07 39.78 2.34
N SER A 120 -10.27 39.42 1.34
CA SER A 120 -10.34 38.10 0.70
C SER A 120 -9.59 37.01 1.44
N LEU A 121 -8.82 37.34 2.50
CA LEU A 121 -7.95 36.37 3.19
C LEU A 121 -8.74 35.21 3.81
N TYR A 122 -9.88 35.49 4.44
CA TYR A 122 -10.70 34.46 5.07
C TYR A 122 -11.28 33.48 4.03
N GLN A 123 -11.77 34.01 2.91
CA GLN A 123 -12.29 33.21 1.80
C GLN A 123 -11.18 32.37 1.16
N LEU A 124 -10.02 32.98 0.90
CA LEU A 124 -8.86 32.28 0.37
C LEU A 124 -8.38 31.18 1.32
N PHE A 125 -8.28 31.47 2.61
CA PHE A 125 -7.90 30.50 3.63
C PHE A 125 -8.86 29.31 3.64
N THR A 126 -10.16 29.57 3.63
CA THR A 126 -11.19 28.50 3.58
C THR A 126 -11.01 27.63 2.33
N ILE A 127 -10.83 28.24 1.15
CA ILE A 127 -10.65 27.51 -0.11
C ILE A 127 -9.40 26.61 -0.05
N LEU A 128 -8.25 27.17 0.35
CA LEU A 128 -6.98 26.44 0.40
C LEU A 128 -6.99 25.37 1.50
N LYS A 129 -7.61 25.66 2.65
CA LYS A 129 -7.79 24.69 3.74
C LYS A 129 -8.66 23.52 3.28
N SER A 130 -9.78 23.78 2.61
CA SER A 130 -10.62 22.72 2.03
C SER A 130 -9.88 21.91 0.97
N ALA A 131 -8.99 22.53 0.19
CA ALA A 131 -8.14 21.79 -0.75
C ALA A 131 -7.20 20.80 -0.03
N ASN A 132 -6.56 21.25 1.06
CA ASN A 132 -5.74 20.37 1.89
C ASN A 132 -6.56 19.21 2.47
N TYR A 133 -7.79 19.45 2.95
CA TYR A 133 -8.64 18.39 3.50
C TYR A 133 -9.11 17.40 2.45
N ARG A 134 -9.50 17.85 1.24
CA ARG A 134 -9.87 16.93 0.15
C ARG A 134 -8.71 16.02 -0.24
N TYR A 135 -7.50 16.58 -0.28
CA TYR A 135 -6.32 15.78 -0.57
C TYR A 135 -5.96 14.84 0.57
N LEU A 136 -6.08 15.29 1.83
CA LEU A 136 -5.90 14.46 3.00
C LEU A 136 -6.89 13.29 3.03
N GLU A 137 -8.17 13.56 2.76
CA GLU A 137 -9.22 12.55 2.67
C GLU A 137 -8.90 11.52 1.57
N PHE A 138 -8.45 11.98 0.40
CA PHE A 138 -8.03 11.11 -0.69
C PHE A 138 -6.87 10.19 -0.29
N ILE A 139 -5.78 10.71 0.26
CA ILE A 139 -4.63 9.87 0.64
C ILE A 139 -4.94 8.98 1.85
N SER A 140 -5.90 9.37 2.69
CA SER A 140 -6.36 8.56 3.83
C SER A 140 -7.18 7.35 3.40
N SER A 141 -7.60 7.27 2.13
CA SER A 141 -8.28 6.10 1.56
C SER A 141 -7.32 5.02 1.05
N PHE A 142 -6.02 5.28 1.04
CA PHE A 142 -5.03 4.29 0.60
C PHE A 142 -4.90 3.17 1.63
N ASP A 143 -4.67 1.95 1.12
CA ASP A 143 -4.40 0.80 1.99
C ASP A 143 -3.11 1.02 2.79
N ASP A 144 -3.15 0.69 4.09
CA ASP A 144 -1.98 0.69 4.96
C ASP A 144 -1.40 -0.74 5.05
N HIS A 145 -0.33 -1.00 4.28
CA HIS A 145 0.37 -2.27 4.32
C HIS A 145 1.45 -2.36 5.41
N SER A 146 1.56 -1.36 6.32
CA SER A 146 2.56 -1.38 7.40
C SER A 146 2.41 -2.61 8.31
N SER A 147 1.18 -3.07 8.53
CA SER A 147 0.89 -4.31 9.27
C SER A 147 1.40 -5.56 8.55
N GLY A 148 1.26 -5.60 7.22
CA GLY A 148 1.76 -6.69 6.37
C GLY A 148 3.29 -6.75 6.37
N ARG A 149 3.97 -5.59 6.26
CA ARG A 149 5.43 -5.49 6.36
C ARG A 149 5.94 -6.04 7.69
N LYS A 150 5.35 -5.60 8.81
CA LYS A 150 5.70 -6.10 10.15
C LYS A 150 5.50 -7.61 10.28
N LYS A 151 4.36 -8.15 9.84
CA LYS A 151 4.10 -9.60 9.85
C LYS A 151 5.14 -10.37 9.04
N LEU A 152 5.50 -9.88 7.85
CA LEU A 152 6.50 -10.51 7.00
C LEU A 152 7.89 -10.48 7.66
N ASP A 153 8.28 -9.34 8.23
CA ASP A 153 9.55 -9.17 8.93
C ASP A 153 9.65 -10.11 10.14
N GLU A 154 8.61 -10.18 10.98
CA GLU A 154 8.57 -11.04 12.16
C GLU A 154 8.70 -12.53 11.83
N VAL A 155 8.14 -12.96 10.70
CA VAL A 155 8.21 -14.36 10.24
C VAL A 155 9.55 -14.68 9.58
N SER A 156 10.15 -13.70 8.89
CA SER A 156 11.40 -13.89 8.13
C SER A 156 12.65 -13.75 9.00
N HIS A 157 12.60 -12.96 10.07
CA HIS A 157 13.72 -12.77 11.00
C HIS A 157 13.82 -13.90 12.02
N SER A 158 15.02 -14.10 12.57
CA SER A 158 15.24 -15.09 13.62
C SER A 158 14.62 -14.64 14.95
N ARG A 159 13.96 -15.56 15.66
CA ARG A 159 13.36 -15.31 16.98
C ARG A 159 14.10 -16.08 18.07
N ARG A 160 14.39 -15.42 19.19
CA ARG A 160 14.93 -16.07 20.39
C ARG A 160 13.79 -16.48 21.31
N GLU A 161 13.77 -17.75 21.71
CA GLU A 161 12.86 -18.25 22.74
C GLU A 161 13.72 -18.99 23.78
N LYS A 162 13.70 -18.48 25.02
CA LYS A 162 14.64 -18.88 26.08
C LYS A 162 16.09 -18.64 25.64
N GLU A 163 16.93 -19.68 25.68
CA GLU A 163 18.35 -19.63 25.30
C GLU A 163 18.61 -20.13 23.87
N ARG A 164 17.57 -20.36 23.07
CA ARG A 164 17.71 -20.86 21.70
C ARG A 164 17.20 -19.86 20.68
N THR A 165 17.96 -19.71 19.60
CA THR A 165 17.57 -18.92 18.42
C THR A 165 16.97 -19.85 17.38
N TYR A 166 15.82 -19.45 16.85
CA TYR A 166 15.11 -20.13 15.78
C TYR A 166 15.16 -19.24 14.53
N ARG A 167 15.67 -19.80 13.42
CA ARG A 167 15.71 -19.11 12.12
C ARG A 167 14.28 -18.79 11.66
N GLY A 168 14.07 -17.62 11.07
CA GLY A 168 12.82 -17.30 10.38
C GLY A 168 12.58 -18.15 9.13
N PHE A 169 11.41 -17.98 8.53
CA PHE A 169 11.01 -18.71 7.33
C PHE A 169 11.43 -17.94 6.07
N ASN A 170 12.07 -18.64 5.14
CA ASN A 170 12.43 -18.09 3.84
C ASN A 170 11.52 -18.67 2.75
N PHE A 171 10.71 -17.83 2.11
CA PHE A 171 9.78 -18.22 1.04
C PHE A 171 10.45 -18.68 -0.26
N PHE A 172 11.77 -18.53 -0.38
CA PHE A 172 12.56 -19.03 -1.51
C PHE A 172 13.38 -20.28 -1.15
N ASP A 173 13.40 -20.69 0.12
CA ASP A 173 14.04 -21.92 0.56
C ASP A 173 13.10 -23.11 0.28
N SER A 174 13.58 -24.08 -0.50
CA SER A 174 12.77 -25.22 -0.92
C SER A 174 12.24 -26.04 0.24
N ARG A 175 12.98 -26.13 1.36
CA ARG A 175 12.55 -26.88 2.54
C ARG A 175 11.44 -26.15 3.28
N ASP A 176 11.57 -24.84 3.45
CA ASP A 176 10.56 -24.02 4.11
C ASP A 176 9.25 -24.01 3.30
N LEU A 177 9.35 -23.84 1.97
CA LEU A 177 8.19 -23.93 1.07
C LEU A 177 7.49 -25.28 1.14
N SER A 178 8.22 -26.40 1.04
CA SER A 178 7.59 -27.72 1.11
C SER A 178 6.90 -27.99 2.45
N VAL A 179 7.39 -27.39 3.54
CA VAL A 179 6.68 -27.43 4.84
C VAL A 179 5.39 -26.62 4.77
N LEU A 180 5.42 -25.39 4.24
CA LEU A 180 4.23 -24.52 4.10
C LEU A 180 3.17 -25.16 3.20
N GLU A 181 3.57 -25.78 2.09
CA GLU A 181 2.68 -26.54 1.20
C GLU A 181 2.08 -27.77 1.88
N ALA A 182 2.87 -28.49 2.67
CA ALA A 182 2.36 -29.68 3.35
C ALA A 182 1.32 -29.30 4.42
N ILE A 183 1.52 -28.21 5.15
CA ILE A 183 0.56 -27.76 6.17
C ILE A 183 -0.64 -27.00 5.56
N SER A 184 -0.56 -26.50 4.32
CA SER A 184 -1.64 -25.76 3.68
C SER A 184 -2.81 -26.64 3.22
N LYS A 185 -2.68 -27.97 3.27
CA LYS A 185 -3.72 -28.90 2.81
C LYS A 185 -5.00 -28.74 3.63
N GLY A 186 -6.14 -28.71 2.94
CA GLY A 186 -7.45 -28.46 3.54
C GLY A 186 -7.82 -29.42 4.68
N GLU A 187 -7.37 -30.68 4.62
CA GLU A 187 -7.58 -31.70 5.65
C GLU A 187 -7.09 -31.26 7.05
N TYR A 188 -6.06 -30.41 7.11
CA TYR A 188 -5.45 -29.96 8.34
C TYR A 188 -6.07 -28.70 8.95
N MET A 189 -6.81 -27.94 8.14
CA MET A 189 -7.41 -26.67 8.56
C MET A 189 -8.51 -26.88 9.60
N THR A 190 -9.23 -28.00 9.52
CA THR A 190 -10.39 -28.31 10.39
C THR A 190 -9.99 -29.15 11.59
N PHE A 191 -9.16 -30.17 11.40
CA PHE A 191 -8.92 -31.21 12.43
C PHE A 191 -7.57 -31.11 13.12
N GLY A 192 -6.75 -30.12 12.73
CA GLY A 192 -5.38 -29.92 13.19
C GLY A 192 -4.38 -30.90 12.59
N ILE A 193 -3.12 -30.50 12.66
CA ILE A 193 -1.96 -31.16 12.06
C ILE A 193 -1.23 -32.00 13.10
N GLN A 194 -0.77 -33.20 12.71
CA GLN A 194 0.26 -33.95 13.43
C GLN A 194 1.54 -34.11 12.61
N GLY A 195 2.70 -34.08 13.26
CA GLY A 195 3.99 -34.24 12.59
C GLY A 195 4.14 -35.55 11.81
N LYS A 196 3.49 -36.64 12.25
CA LYS A 196 3.47 -37.92 11.52
C LYS A 196 2.79 -37.80 10.16
N GLN A 197 1.68 -37.04 10.07
CA GLN A 197 0.91 -36.84 8.84
C GLN A 197 1.72 -36.01 7.84
N ILE A 198 2.30 -34.89 8.28
CA ILE A 198 3.13 -34.04 7.41
C ILE A 198 4.33 -34.80 6.85
N ARG A 199 4.94 -35.71 7.63
CA ARG A 199 6.05 -36.54 7.16
C ARG A 199 5.67 -37.52 6.04
N GLN A 200 4.40 -37.90 5.90
CA GLN A 200 3.95 -38.70 4.76
C GLN A 200 4.11 -37.94 3.44
N HIS A 201 4.06 -36.59 3.49
CA HIS A 201 4.29 -35.73 2.33
C HIS A 201 5.74 -35.25 2.20
N LEU A 202 6.55 -35.40 3.26
CA LEU A 202 7.94 -34.97 3.32
C LEU A 202 8.85 -36.14 3.77
N PRO A 203 9.01 -37.20 2.94
CA PRO A 203 9.69 -38.43 3.35
C PRO A 203 11.17 -38.24 3.68
N LYS A 204 11.81 -37.21 3.11
CA LYS A 204 13.20 -36.82 3.38
C LYS A 204 13.40 -36.21 4.78
N ILE A 205 12.33 -35.88 5.51
CA ILE A 205 12.39 -35.24 6.83
C ILE A 205 12.29 -36.31 7.94
N THR A 206 13.34 -36.40 8.75
CA THR A 206 13.39 -37.30 9.91
C THR A 206 12.39 -36.87 11.01
N PRO A 207 11.95 -37.79 11.90
CA PRO A 207 11.10 -37.42 13.03
C PRO A 207 11.69 -36.29 13.91
N SER A 208 12.99 -36.34 14.20
CA SER A 208 13.67 -35.32 15.00
C SER A 208 13.74 -33.97 14.29
N ALA A 209 13.94 -33.95 12.97
CA ALA A 209 13.85 -32.74 12.17
C ALA A 209 12.43 -32.17 12.17
N MET A 210 11.41 -33.02 12.06
CA MET A 210 10.01 -32.60 12.09
C MET A 210 9.63 -31.94 13.42
N THR A 211 10.06 -32.50 14.55
CA THR A 211 9.84 -31.88 15.87
C THR A 211 10.46 -30.49 15.95
N ARG A 212 11.66 -30.29 15.39
CA ARG A 212 12.30 -28.97 15.32
C ARG A 212 11.54 -27.99 14.42
N ILE A 213 11.04 -28.46 13.28
CA ILE A 213 10.21 -27.66 12.36
C ILE A 213 8.91 -27.21 13.05
N PHE A 214 8.20 -28.11 13.73
CA PHE A 214 6.98 -27.78 14.47
C PHE A 214 7.26 -26.82 15.62
N LYS A 215 8.38 -27.01 16.33
CA LYS A 215 8.80 -26.06 17.36
C LYS A 215 9.06 -24.69 16.75
N ARG A 216 9.75 -24.60 15.61
CA ARG A 216 9.99 -23.34 14.87
C ARG A 216 8.68 -22.69 14.42
N LEU A 217 7.78 -23.44 13.80
CA LEU A 217 6.44 -22.95 13.40
C LEU A 217 5.68 -22.35 14.59
N LYS A 218 5.72 -23.01 15.76
CA LYS A 218 5.09 -22.52 16.99
C LYS A 218 5.77 -21.26 17.52
N VAL A 219 7.11 -21.22 17.51
CA VAL A 219 7.89 -20.06 17.95
C VAL A 219 7.62 -18.84 17.07
N HIS A 220 7.42 -19.00 15.77
CA HIS A 220 7.02 -17.89 14.88
C HIS A 220 5.50 -17.66 14.85
N GLY A 221 4.73 -18.32 15.71
CA GLY A 221 3.29 -18.11 15.84
C GLY A 221 2.46 -18.58 14.64
N LEU A 222 3.02 -19.39 13.74
CA LEU A 222 2.29 -19.92 12.58
C LEU A 222 1.35 -21.07 12.94
N ILE A 223 1.68 -21.80 14.02
CA ILE A 223 0.84 -22.86 14.57
C ILE A 223 0.73 -22.74 16.09
N GLU A 224 -0.37 -23.25 16.64
CA GLU A 224 -0.61 -23.37 18.06
C GLU A 224 -0.95 -24.81 18.45
N LYS A 225 -0.61 -25.21 19.67
CA LYS A 225 -0.83 -26.60 20.13
C LYS A 225 -2.21 -26.71 20.76
N ILE A 226 -2.97 -27.74 20.39
CA ILE A 226 -4.24 -28.07 21.04
C ILE A 226 -3.95 -28.67 22.44
N PRO A 227 -4.52 -28.12 23.53
CA PRO A 227 -4.37 -28.69 24.88
C PRO A 227 -4.81 -30.16 24.95
N GLY A 228 -4.09 -30.98 25.72
CA GLY A 228 -4.42 -32.41 25.86
C GLY A 228 -4.21 -33.28 24.60
N SER A 229 -3.59 -32.72 23.55
CA SER A 229 -3.43 -33.40 22.26
C SER A 229 -2.02 -33.25 21.68
N TYR A 230 -1.67 -34.12 20.72
CA TYR A 230 -0.47 -34.00 19.88
C TYR A 230 -0.71 -33.18 18.59
N LYS A 231 -1.91 -32.61 18.45
CA LYS A 231 -2.33 -31.83 17.28
C LYS A 231 -2.00 -30.34 17.42
N TYR A 232 -1.83 -29.70 16.27
CA TYR A 232 -1.57 -28.28 16.15
C TYR A 232 -2.57 -27.64 15.18
N LEU A 233 -3.07 -26.44 15.49
CA LEU A 233 -3.89 -25.65 14.59
C LEU A 233 -3.05 -24.56 13.92
N ILE A 234 -3.41 -24.20 12.70
CA ILE A 234 -2.80 -23.07 12.00
C ILE A 234 -3.46 -21.79 12.50
N THR A 235 -2.65 -20.85 12.95
CA THR A 235 -3.13 -19.55 13.46
C THR A 235 -3.62 -18.65 12.32
N ALA A 236 -4.29 -17.54 12.64
CA ALA A 236 -4.66 -16.54 11.63
C ALA A 236 -3.43 -16.01 10.85
N LEU A 237 -2.35 -15.69 11.56
CA LEU A 237 -1.06 -15.31 10.96
C LEU A 237 -0.52 -16.43 10.05
N GLY A 238 -0.56 -17.67 10.52
CA GLY A 238 -0.14 -18.83 9.73
C GLY A 238 -0.88 -18.93 8.40
N LYS A 239 -2.20 -18.76 8.41
CA LYS A 239 -3.05 -18.80 7.20
C LYS A 239 -2.68 -17.69 6.22
N GLU A 240 -2.54 -16.45 6.69
CA GLU A 240 -2.13 -15.31 5.87
C GLU A 240 -0.76 -15.53 5.21
N ILE A 241 0.22 -15.97 6.00
CA ILE A 241 1.61 -16.21 5.57
C ILE A 241 1.70 -17.34 4.54
N ILE A 242 1.01 -18.46 4.80
CA ILE A 242 0.95 -19.59 3.87
C ILE A 242 0.31 -19.14 2.55
N ALA A 243 -0.83 -18.46 2.62
CA ALA A 243 -1.53 -17.99 1.43
C ALA A 243 -0.67 -17.03 0.61
N ALA A 244 -0.03 -16.04 1.25
CA ALA A 244 0.84 -15.08 0.57
C ALA A 244 2.06 -15.76 -0.08
N GLY A 245 2.77 -16.61 0.67
CA GLY A 245 3.96 -17.32 0.18
C GLY A 245 3.67 -18.24 -1.01
N LEU A 246 2.61 -19.03 -0.92
CA LEU A 246 2.22 -19.93 -2.00
C LEU A 246 1.67 -19.19 -3.22
N SER A 247 0.98 -18.06 -3.01
CA SER A 247 0.49 -17.22 -4.11
C SER A 247 1.65 -16.59 -4.88
N ILE A 248 2.65 -16.03 -4.18
CA ILE A 248 3.86 -15.47 -4.82
C ILE A 248 4.57 -16.54 -5.63
N LYS A 249 4.77 -17.74 -5.05
CA LYS A 249 5.41 -18.85 -5.76
C LYS A 249 4.63 -19.25 -7.02
N ASN A 250 3.36 -19.61 -6.87
CA ASN A 250 2.60 -20.30 -7.91
C ASN A 250 2.00 -19.36 -8.96
N LEU A 251 1.68 -18.12 -8.59
CA LEU A 251 1.01 -17.15 -9.48
C LEU A 251 1.97 -16.12 -10.08
N ILE A 252 3.11 -15.84 -9.44
CA ILE A 252 4.06 -14.82 -9.90
C ILE A 252 5.35 -15.47 -10.38
N LEU A 253 6.07 -16.18 -9.49
CA LEU A 253 7.42 -16.65 -9.78
C LEU A 253 7.45 -17.79 -10.79
N VAL A 254 6.63 -18.84 -10.60
CA VAL A 254 6.59 -19.98 -11.52
C VAL A 254 6.18 -19.55 -12.94
N PRO A 255 5.12 -18.74 -13.14
CA PRO A 255 4.77 -18.25 -14.47
C PRO A 255 5.82 -17.34 -15.09
N ALA A 256 6.46 -16.45 -14.30
CA ALA A 256 7.48 -15.54 -14.81
C ALA A 256 8.79 -16.25 -15.21
N LEU A 257 9.09 -17.39 -14.59
CA LEU A 257 10.25 -18.22 -14.89
C LEU A 257 9.96 -19.34 -15.90
N ARG A 258 8.80 -19.28 -16.57
CA ARG A 258 8.48 -20.17 -17.68
C ARG A 258 9.43 -19.86 -18.83
N LEU A 259 10.51 -20.63 -18.91
CA LEU A 259 11.28 -20.78 -20.15
C LEU A 259 10.28 -21.14 -21.25
N ASP A 260 10.34 -20.43 -22.37
CA ASP A 260 9.69 -20.86 -23.61
C ASP A 260 10.00 -22.35 -23.80
N PHE A 261 8.96 -23.19 -23.95
CA PHE A 261 9.18 -24.61 -24.20
C PHE A 261 9.91 -24.78 -25.54
N PRO A 262 11.07 -25.45 -25.59
CA PRO A 262 11.18 -26.64 -26.41
C PRO A 262 10.67 -27.83 -25.59
N ASP A 263 10.14 -28.84 -26.27
CA ASP A 263 9.81 -30.14 -25.69
C ASP A 263 8.49 -30.24 -24.91
N ALA A 264 7.42 -29.72 -25.53
CA ALA A 264 6.20 -30.53 -25.54
C ALA A 264 6.40 -31.61 -26.62
N GLU A 265 6.77 -32.84 -26.20
CA GLU A 265 6.44 -34.03 -26.98
C GLU A 265 4.91 -34.09 -27.10
N ILE A 266 4.39 -33.39 -28.10
CA ILE A 266 3.05 -33.61 -28.62
C ILE A 266 3.13 -35.00 -29.25
N LEU A 267 2.64 -36.01 -28.53
CA LEU A 267 2.33 -37.32 -29.13
C LEU A 267 1.46 -37.04 -30.36
N PRO A 268 1.91 -37.40 -31.59
CA PRO A 268 1.11 -37.16 -32.78
C PRO A 268 -0.17 -37.96 -32.65
N PHE A 269 -1.29 -37.23 -32.72
CA PHE A 269 -2.62 -37.78 -32.86
C PHE A 269 -2.60 -38.69 -34.11
N CYS A 270 -2.58 -40.01 -33.91
CA CYS A 270 -2.75 -40.96 -35.00
C CYS A 270 -4.18 -40.82 -35.53
N VAL A 271 -4.31 -40.15 -36.68
CA VAL A 271 -5.51 -40.25 -37.50
C VAL A 271 -5.29 -41.44 -38.43
N GLU A 272 -5.81 -42.61 -38.04
CA GLU A 272 -5.99 -43.72 -38.96
C GLU A 272 -7.03 -43.30 -40.00
N ASN A 273 -6.58 -42.92 -41.19
CA ASN A 273 -7.43 -42.90 -42.38
C ASN A 273 -7.56 -44.34 -42.89
N HIS A 274 -8.66 -44.99 -42.54
CA HIS A 274 -9.12 -46.17 -43.28
C HIS A 274 -9.73 -45.71 -44.62
N LEU A 275 -9.13 -46.19 -45.71
CA LEU A 275 -9.79 -46.38 -47.00
C LEU A 275 -10.81 -47.52 -46.91
#